data_AF-A0A934M3Q6-F1
#
_entry.id   AF-A0A934M3Q6-F1
#
_cell.length_a   1.000
_cell.length_b   1.000
_cell.length_c   1.000
_cell.angle_alpha   90.00
_cell.angle_beta   90.00
_cell.angle_gamma   90.00
#
_symmetry.space_group_name_H-M   'P 1'
#
loop_
_entity.id
_entity.type
_entity.pdbx_description
1 polymer ?
#
loop_
_entity_poly.entity_id
_entity_poly.type
_entity_poly.pdbx_seq_one_letter_code
_entity_poly.pdbx_strand_id
1 'polypeptide(L)' 'MVRIPQTLFHKPSSHVDEVISYALESCNILEKSKVIIIGDREHDIIGAKKSDIHSIGVLF' A
#
# COMPACT_ATOMS: atom_id res chain seq x y z
N MET A 1 -4.02 13.70 -3.59
CA MET A 1 -2.73 13.16 -4.08
C MET A 1 -1.76 13.17 -2.90
N VAL A 2 -1.58 12.04 -2.22
CA VAL A 2 -0.61 11.93 -1.13
C VAL A 2 0.75 11.60 -1.75
N ARG A 3 1.76 12.43 -1.49
CA ARG A 3 3.09 12.28 -2.07
C ARG A 3 3.94 11.38 -1.17
N ILE A 4 3.91 10.07 -1.44
CA ILE A 4 4.76 9.10 -0.75
C ILE A 4 6.21 9.28 -1.26
N PRO A 5 7.23 9.40 -0.39
CA PRO A 5 8.62 9.53 -0.81
C PRO A 5 9.03 8.33 -1.68
N GLN A 6 9.58 8.61 -2.86
CA GLN A 6 9.91 7.60 -3.89
C GLN A 6 10.99 6.58 -3.46
N THR A 7 11.67 6.80 -2.34
CA THR A 7 12.74 5.93 -1.82
C THR A 7 12.26 4.56 -1.35
N LEU A 8 10.94 4.33 -1.18
CA LEU A 8 10.40 3.03 -0.77
C LEU A 8 9.95 2.11 -1.92
N PHE A 9 9.90 2.60 -3.16
CA PHE A 9 9.38 1.82 -4.29
C PHE A 9 10.34 0.74 -4.83
N HIS A 10 11.52 0.57 -4.22
CA HIS A 10 12.51 -0.45 -4.61
C HIS A 10 12.62 -1.62 -3.62
N LYS A 11 11.71 -1.75 -2.63
CA LYS A 11 11.66 -2.95 -1.78
C LYS A 11 10.98 -4.11 -2.52
N PRO A 12 11.56 -5.33 -2.50
CA PRO A 12 10.96 -6.50 -3.13
C PRO A 12 9.61 -6.86 -2.48
N SER A 13 8.76 -7.54 -3.25
CA SER A 13 7.40 -8.00 -2.95
C SER A 13 7.16 -8.67 -1.59
N SER A 14 8.22 -9.00 -0.86
CA SER A 14 8.20 -9.71 0.42
C SER A 14 7.89 -8.82 1.63
N HIS A 15 7.81 -7.48 1.48
CA HIS A 15 7.61 -6.54 2.60
C HIS A 15 6.57 -5.44 2.29
N VAL A 16 5.54 -5.75 1.51
CA VAL A 16 4.50 -4.77 1.10
C VAL A 16 3.76 -4.20 2.32
N ASP A 17 3.59 -5.00 3.37
CA ASP A 17 3.04 -4.62 4.68
C ASP A 17 3.87 -3.54 5.40
N GLU A 18 5.20 -3.63 5.34
CA GLU A 18 6.07 -2.58 5.90
C GLU A 18 5.94 -1.27 5.13
N VAL A 19 5.85 -1.33 3.80
CA VAL A 19 5.66 -0.15 2.95
C VAL A 19 4.32 0.52 3.24
N ILE A 20 3.25 -0.27 3.39
CA ILE A 20 1.92 0.23 3.76
C ILE A 20 1.96 0.90 5.14
N SER A 21 2.55 0.23 6.14
CA SER A 21 2.62 0.76 7.52
C SER A 21 3.39 2.07 7.57
N TYR A 22 4.56 2.11 6.92
CA TYR A 22 5.35 3.32 6.78
C TYR A 22 4.58 4.45 6.08
N ALA A 23 3.85 4.14 5.00
CA ALA A 23 3.07 5.14 4.28
C ALA A 23 1.94 5.72 5.16
N LEU A 24 1.23 4.88 5.91
CA LEU A 24 0.20 5.31 6.84
C LEU A 24 0.76 6.23 7.94
N GLU A 25 1.88 5.83 8.55
CA GLU A 25 2.57 6.62 9.58
C GLU A 25 3.07 7.95 9.04
N SER A 26 3.79 7.93 7.92
CA SER A 26 4.34 9.14 7.29
C SER A 26 3.27 10.13 6.85
N CYS A 27 2.06 9.65 6.56
CA CYS A 27 0.94 10.47 6.15
C CYS A 27 -0.03 10.76 7.31
N ASN A 28 0.30 10.31 8.52
CA ASN A 28 -0.50 10.44 9.74
C ASN A 28 -1.96 9.95 9.55
N ILE A 29 -2.13 8.87 8.79
CA ILE A 29 -3.42 8.26 8.47
C ILE A 29 -3.79 7.28 9.57
N LEU A 30 -4.77 7.66 10.39
CA LEU A 30 -5.25 6.86 11.52
C LEU A 30 -6.39 5.90 11.13
N GLU A 31 -7.19 6.29 10.13
CA GLU A 31 -8.37 5.53 9.69
C GLU A 31 -8.10 4.75 8.41
N LYS A 32 -7.76 3.47 8.55
CA LYS A 32 -7.51 2.56 7.41
C LYS A 32 -8.71 2.39 6.49
N SER A 33 -9.93 2.54 7.00
CA SER A 33 -11.18 2.44 6.23
C SER A 33 -11.29 3.48 5.11
N LYS A 34 -10.52 4.58 5.19
CA LYS A 34 -10.45 5.64 4.18
C LYS A 34 -9.28 5.45 3.19
N VAL A 35 -8.56 4.34 3.28
CA VAL A 35 -7.39 4.05 2.47
C VAL A 35 -7.74 2.98 1.44
N ILE A 36 -7.19 3.15 0.23
CA ILE A 36 -7.30 2.16 -0.84
C ILE A 36 -5.93 1.95 -1.49
N ILE A 37 -5.57 0.70 -1.72
CA ILE A 37 -4.36 0.31 -2.44
C ILE A 37 -4.72 0.06 -3.91
N ILE A 38 -3.90 0.56 -4.83
CA ILE A 38 -4.10 0.38 -6.27
C ILE A 38 -2.84 -0.28 -6.81
N GLY A 39 -2.99 -1.43 -7.47
CA GLY A 39 -1.88 -2.19 -8.04
C GLY A 39 -2.31 -3.12 -9.17
N ASP A 40 -1.37 -3.50 -10.02
CA ASP A 40 -1.57 -4.39 -11.17
C ASP A 40 -1.15 -5.83 -10.89
N ARG A 41 -0.46 -6.07 -9.77
CA ARG A 41 0.14 -7.37 -9.44
C ARG A 41 -0.53 -8.00 -8.23
N GLU A 42 -0.51 -9.34 -8.22
CA GLU A 42 -1.08 -10.14 -7.12
C GLU A 42 -0.53 -9.73 -5.74
N HIS A 43 0.74 -9.33 -5.67
CA HIS A 43 1.36 -8.91 -4.42
C HIS A 43 0.72 -7.67 -3.78
N ASP A 44 0.14 -6.75 -4.57
CA ASP A 44 -0.50 -5.53 -4.06
C ASP A 44 -1.82 -5.89 -3.40
N ILE A 45 -2.56 -6.82 -4.02
CA ILE A 45 -3.83 -7.34 -3.52
C ILE A 45 -3.62 -8.17 -2.25
N ILE A 46 -2.61 -9.05 -2.25
CA ILE A 46 -2.24 -9.83 -1.06
C ILE A 46 -1.75 -8.92 0.07
N GLY A 47 -0.91 -7.92 -0.24
CA GLY A 47 -0.42 -6.94 0.72
C GLY A 47 -1.56 -6.14 1.36
N ALA A 48 -2.48 -5.62 0.55
CA ALA A 48 -3.66 -4.90 1.03
C ALA A 48 -4.52 -5.75 1.96
N LYS A 49 -4.78 -7.01 1.57
CA LYS A 49 -5.55 -7.95 2.39
C LYS A 49 -4.87 -8.23 3.73
N LYS A 50 -3.54 -8.40 3.76
CA LYS A 50 -2.78 -8.59 5.00
C LYS A 50 -2.81 -7.36 5.91
N SER A 51 -2.86 -6.16 5.34
CA SER A 51 -2.88 -4.90 6.08
C SER A 51 -4.28 -4.42 6.49
N ASP A 52 -5.33 -5.18 6.12
CA ASP A 52 -6.75 -4.85 6.32
C ASP A 52 -7.14 -3.52 5.64
N ILE A 53 -6.75 -3.37 4.38
CA ILE A 53 -7.02 -2.20 3.54
C ILE A 53 -7.71 -2.64 2.25
N HIS A 54 -8.69 -1.86 1.80
CA HIS A 54 -9.33 -2.10 0.51
C HIS A 54 -8.34 -1.98 -0.65
N SER A 55 -8.53 -2.76 -1.71
CA SER A 55 -7.67 -2.70 -2.90
C SER A 55 -8.45 -2.73 -4.20
N ILE A 56 -7.89 -2.06 -5.21
CA ILE A 56 -8.35 -2.13 -6.61
C ILE A 56 -7.21 -2.72 -7.44
N GLY A 57 -7.48 -3.86 -8.06
CA GLY A 57 -6.64 -4.42 -9.10
C GLY A 57 -6.89 -3.69 -10.41
N VAL A 58 -5.84 -3.19 -11.05
CA VAL A 58 -5.93 -2.58 -12.39
C VAL A 58 -5.29 -3.48 -13.42
N LEU A 59 -5.91 -3.56 -14.60
CA LEU A 59 -5.36 -4.32 -15.73
C LEU A 59 -4.41 -3.42 -16.51
N PHE A 60 -3.28 -4.00 -16.92
CA PHE A 60 -2.40 -3.46 -17.95
C PHE A 60 -2.08 -4.54 -18.97
#